data_AF-A0A1Y5GSN6-F1
#
_entry.id   AF-A0A1Y5GSN6-F1
#
_cell.length_a   1.000
_cell.length_b   1.000
_cell.length_c   1.000
_cell.angle_alpha   90.00
_cell.angle_beta   90.00
_cell.angle_gamma   90.00
#
_symmetry.space_group_name_H-M   'P 1'
#
loop_
_entity.id
_entity.type
_entity.pdbx_description
1 polymer ?
#
loop_
_entity_poly.entity_id
_entity_poly.type
_entity_poly.pdbx_seq_one_letter_code
_entity_poly.pdbx_strand_id
1 'polypeptide(L)'
;MRNQLLKLSLLSILLSPSCALAEQICSTDGAKTMPDERYVLFGDDFYVRDRVTGLEWTRCAAGQVWAAKEQTCKEAPKKQVKSWFNYDAALSQAKQRYDNGQQWRVPTINELMTIIEHRCEQPAINEKIFPNTANRRFWTSSTMIDNDHYAWTVDFSDGQTASILKTISSNHLRFVRGNRLLLNKPKTESELLQEDLKPWNDGIHDLENPDLTTLLPYKRLIDILPKDSSGHPDWAESLNSNAIKPRANVLAEQAEQMVVWQHDILYKDTATMPWVLFPHKTHSQWLACANCHDAIFNSDGERADISMSSIYTGNHCGSCHGKVAFNVHTCERCHSVPHENVGSNGLRMLESN
;
A
#
# COMPACT_ATOMS: atom_id res chain seq x y z
N MET A 1 -56.11 -65.49 -14.49
CA MET A 1 -55.53 -64.79 -13.31
C MET A 1 -54.05 -65.14 -13.23
N ARG A 2 -53.16 -64.22 -13.62
CA ARG A 2 -51.70 -64.42 -13.50
C ARG A 2 -51.02 -63.05 -13.39
N ASN A 3 -50.47 -62.78 -12.22
CA ASN A 3 -49.69 -61.59 -11.88
C ASN A 3 -48.41 -61.50 -12.73
N GLN A 4 -48.08 -60.30 -13.22
CA GLN A 4 -46.69 -59.92 -13.49
C GLN A 4 -46.41 -58.52 -12.94
N LEU A 5 -45.38 -58.47 -12.08
CA LEU A 5 -44.89 -57.31 -11.34
C LEU A 5 -44.06 -56.40 -12.26
N LEU A 6 -44.32 -55.09 -12.18
CA LEU A 6 -43.48 -54.03 -12.76
C LEU A 6 -42.09 -54.03 -12.10
N LYS A 7 -41.03 -54.01 -12.92
CA LYS A 7 -39.67 -53.65 -12.47
C LYS A 7 -39.48 -52.14 -12.66
N LEU A 8 -39.39 -51.38 -11.57
CA LEU A 8 -38.84 -50.01 -11.58
C LEU A 8 -37.30 -50.09 -11.62
N SER A 9 -36.70 -49.47 -12.63
CA SER A 9 -35.25 -49.21 -12.71
C SER A 9 -34.95 -47.91 -11.97
N LEU A 10 -34.18 -47.99 -10.87
CA LEU A 10 -33.58 -46.81 -10.24
C LEU A 10 -32.36 -46.36 -11.05
N LEU A 11 -32.38 -45.11 -11.50
CA LEU A 11 -31.24 -44.42 -12.10
C LEU A 11 -30.41 -43.79 -10.97
N SER A 12 -29.30 -44.42 -10.60
CA SER A 12 -28.37 -43.93 -9.58
C SER A 12 -27.45 -42.84 -10.16
N ILE A 13 -27.71 -41.60 -9.79
CA ILE A 13 -26.83 -40.45 -10.05
C ILE A 13 -25.58 -40.59 -9.17
N LEU A 14 -24.45 -40.96 -9.76
CA LEU A 14 -23.13 -40.94 -9.10
C LEU A 14 -22.69 -39.49 -8.93
N LEU A 15 -22.92 -38.93 -7.73
CA LEU A 15 -22.32 -37.66 -7.34
C LEU A 15 -20.83 -37.92 -7.05
N SER A 16 -19.97 -37.68 -8.04
CA SER A 16 -18.52 -37.68 -7.83
C SER A 16 -18.16 -36.54 -6.88
N PRO A 17 -17.36 -36.77 -5.82
CA PRO A 17 -16.90 -35.71 -4.96
C PRO A 17 -15.96 -34.83 -5.78
N SER A 18 -16.41 -33.62 -6.08
CA SER A 18 -15.52 -32.58 -6.59
C SER A 18 -14.54 -32.28 -5.48
N CYS A 19 -13.27 -32.58 -5.70
CA CYS A 19 -12.19 -32.16 -4.83
C CYS A 19 -12.21 -30.62 -4.87
N ALA A 20 -12.79 -29.99 -3.84
CA ALA A 20 -12.76 -28.55 -3.70
C ALA A 20 -11.28 -28.13 -3.66
N LEU A 21 -10.86 -27.34 -4.65
CA LEU A 21 -9.60 -26.61 -4.53
C LEU A 21 -9.76 -25.70 -3.31
N ALA A 22 -8.77 -25.70 -2.41
CA ALA A 22 -8.77 -24.79 -1.28
C ALA A 22 -8.77 -23.36 -1.83
N GLU A 23 -9.87 -22.64 -1.62
CA GLU A 23 -10.05 -21.27 -2.06
C GLU A 23 -9.46 -20.33 -1.01
N GLN A 24 -8.79 -19.26 -1.46
CA GLN A 24 -8.23 -18.22 -0.59
C GLN A 24 -9.31 -17.62 0.30
N ILE A 25 -8.98 -17.39 1.57
CA ILE A 25 -9.90 -16.81 2.55
C ILE A 25 -9.58 -15.33 2.68
N CYS A 26 -10.52 -14.44 2.31
CA CYS A 26 -10.32 -12.99 2.42
C CYS A 26 -11.43 -12.32 3.23
N SER A 27 -11.06 -11.41 4.14
CA SER A 27 -12.01 -10.53 4.83
C SER A 27 -12.66 -9.57 3.84
N THR A 28 -13.98 -9.35 3.95
CA THR A 28 -14.73 -8.36 3.15
C THR A 28 -14.58 -6.93 3.67
N ASP A 29 -14.04 -6.76 4.87
CA ASP A 29 -13.93 -5.46 5.52
C ASP A 29 -12.72 -4.67 5.00
N GLY A 30 -12.92 -3.39 4.68
CA GLY A 30 -11.88 -2.47 4.21
C GLY A 30 -11.53 -2.60 2.72
N ALA A 31 -10.55 -1.81 2.28
CA ALA A 31 -10.01 -1.86 0.91
C ALA A 31 -8.89 -2.91 0.81
N LYS A 32 -8.70 -3.52 -0.37
CA LYS A 32 -7.60 -4.49 -0.60
C LYS A 32 -6.27 -3.80 -0.33
N THR A 33 -5.35 -4.44 0.41
CA THR A 33 -4.05 -3.81 0.66
C THR A 33 -3.14 -3.91 -0.56
N MET A 34 -3.29 -4.98 -1.36
CA MET A 34 -2.53 -5.28 -2.58
C MET A 34 -3.48 -5.39 -3.79
N PRO A 35 -4.14 -4.29 -4.19
CA PRO A 35 -5.10 -4.28 -5.29
C PRO A 35 -4.42 -4.59 -6.64
N ASP A 36 -5.17 -5.12 -7.61
CA ASP A 36 -4.64 -5.55 -8.91
C ASP A 36 -3.96 -4.39 -9.67
N GLU A 37 -4.52 -3.19 -9.55
CA GLU A 37 -4.11 -1.97 -10.24
C GLU A 37 -2.70 -1.51 -9.83
N ARG A 38 -2.21 -1.95 -8.66
CA ARG A 38 -0.84 -1.73 -8.20
C ARG A 38 0.19 -2.38 -9.13
N TYR A 39 -0.19 -3.43 -9.84
CA TYR A 39 0.71 -4.33 -10.52
C TYR A 39 0.62 -4.20 -12.05
N VAL A 40 1.77 -4.20 -12.71
CA VAL A 40 1.88 -4.15 -14.18
C VAL A 40 2.54 -5.42 -14.67
N LEU A 41 1.80 -6.23 -15.42
CA LEU A 41 2.33 -7.44 -16.03
C LEU A 41 3.21 -7.10 -17.24
N PHE A 42 4.30 -7.83 -17.43
CA PHE A 42 5.17 -7.68 -18.59
C PHE A 42 5.94 -8.98 -18.90
N GLY A 43 6.56 -9.03 -20.09
CA GLY A 43 7.29 -10.20 -20.58
C GLY A 43 6.38 -11.42 -20.72
N ASP A 44 5.34 -11.29 -21.54
CA ASP A 44 4.31 -12.31 -21.76
C ASP A 44 3.66 -12.81 -20.46
N ASP A 45 3.35 -11.84 -19.59
CA ASP A 45 2.76 -12.05 -18.28
C ASP A 45 3.60 -12.91 -17.32
N PHE A 46 4.90 -13.08 -17.57
CA PHE A 46 5.79 -13.86 -16.71
C PHE A 46 6.26 -13.07 -15.48
N TYR A 47 6.38 -11.75 -15.64
CA TYR A 47 6.86 -10.84 -14.61
C TYR A 47 5.81 -9.81 -14.24
N VAL A 48 6.01 -9.21 -13.08
CA VAL A 48 5.18 -8.12 -12.59
C VAL A 48 6.03 -7.00 -12.04
N ARG A 49 5.70 -5.76 -12.38
CA ARG A 49 6.24 -4.56 -11.76
C ARG A 49 5.23 -4.00 -10.77
N ASP A 50 5.68 -3.77 -9.56
CA ASP A 50 4.92 -3.09 -8.52
C ASP A 50 5.11 -1.57 -8.63
N ARG A 51 4.03 -0.84 -8.91
CA ARG A 51 4.05 0.62 -9.09
C ARG A 51 4.37 1.38 -7.82
N VAL A 52 4.13 0.81 -6.64
CA VAL A 52 4.34 1.47 -5.35
C VAL A 52 5.81 1.38 -4.94
N THR A 53 6.42 0.20 -5.06
CA THR A 53 7.81 -0.01 -4.63
C THR A 53 8.83 0.19 -5.74
N GLY A 54 8.40 0.15 -7.01
CA GLY A 54 9.28 0.13 -8.18
C GLY A 54 9.96 -1.23 -8.41
N LEU A 55 9.70 -2.23 -7.56
CA LEU A 55 10.31 -3.55 -7.65
C LEU A 55 9.65 -4.40 -8.74
N GLU A 56 10.46 -5.24 -9.36
CA GLU A 56 10.00 -6.23 -10.32
C GLU A 56 10.12 -7.63 -9.71
N TRP A 57 9.09 -8.44 -9.90
CA TRP A 57 8.96 -9.77 -9.32
C TRP A 57 8.72 -10.81 -10.40
N THR A 58 9.19 -12.04 -10.17
CA THR A 58 8.66 -13.19 -10.89
C THR A 58 7.25 -13.49 -10.39
N ARG A 59 6.30 -13.80 -11.29
CA ARG A 59 4.94 -14.21 -10.88
C ARG A 59 4.88 -15.64 -10.38
N CYS A 60 5.70 -16.53 -10.93
CA CYS A 60 5.89 -17.87 -10.40
C CYS A 60 6.99 -17.92 -9.36
N ALA A 61 6.80 -18.77 -8.35
CA ALA A 61 7.86 -19.10 -7.40
C ALA A 61 8.96 -19.91 -8.09
N ALA A 62 10.15 -19.95 -7.49
CA ALA A 62 11.22 -20.84 -7.92
C ALA A 62 10.73 -22.30 -7.85
N GLY A 63 11.00 -23.07 -8.91
CA GLY A 63 10.45 -24.42 -9.05
C GLY A 63 9.10 -24.48 -9.76
N GLN A 64 8.53 -23.35 -10.18
CA GLN A 64 7.33 -23.30 -11.01
C GLN A 64 7.60 -22.67 -12.39
N VAL A 65 6.73 -22.95 -13.35
CA VAL A 65 6.76 -22.43 -14.72
C VAL A 65 5.41 -21.80 -15.05
N TRP A 66 5.46 -20.66 -15.76
CA TRP A 66 4.28 -19.97 -16.24
C TRP A 66 3.57 -20.78 -17.33
N ALA A 67 2.28 -21.05 -17.12
CA ALA A 67 1.41 -21.72 -18.08
C ALA A 67 0.49 -20.69 -18.74
N ALA A 68 0.97 -20.08 -19.84
CA ALA A 68 0.34 -18.92 -20.46
C ALA A 68 -1.12 -19.14 -20.91
N LYS A 69 -1.50 -20.37 -21.27
CA LYS A 69 -2.88 -20.69 -21.68
C LYS A 69 -3.85 -20.66 -20.50
N GLU A 70 -3.41 -21.13 -19.35
CA GLU A 70 -4.22 -21.19 -18.12
C GLU A 70 -3.98 -19.99 -17.20
N GLN A 71 -3.10 -19.08 -17.59
CA GLN A 71 -2.76 -17.87 -16.83
C GLN A 71 -2.40 -18.17 -15.36
N THR A 72 -1.66 -19.26 -15.14
CA THR A 72 -1.29 -19.74 -13.80
C THR A 72 0.13 -20.31 -13.76
N CYS A 73 0.66 -20.50 -12.56
CA CYS A 73 1.95 -21.14 -12.32
C CYS A 73 1.75 -22.63 -12.06
N LYS A 74 2.50 -23.49 -12.75
CA LYS A 74 2.50 -24.94 -12.55
C LYS A 74 3.86 -25.39 -12.04
N GLU A 75 3.89 -26.43 -11.21
CA GLU A 75 5.15 -27.04 -10.77
C GLU A 75 6.02 -27.41 -11.98
N ALA A 76 7.30 -27.04 -11.93
CA ALA A 76 8.27 -27.44 -12.92
C ALA A 76 8.49 -28.96 -12.83
N PRO A 77 8.90 -29.62 -13.93
CA PRO A 77 9.31 -31.02 -13.87
C PRO A 77 10.40 -31.22 -12.81
N LYS A 78 10.22 -32.17 -11.88
CA LYS A 78 11.11 -32.43 -10.71
C LYS A 78 12.62 -32.55 -11.02
N LYS A 79 12.98 -32.75 -12.29
CA LYS A 79 14.37 -32.82 -12.76
C LYS A 79 15.04 -31.45 -12.97
N GLN A 80 14.28 -30.35 -13.03
CA GLN A 80 14.81 -29.04 -13.40
C GLN A 80 15.15 -28.15 -12.20
N VAL A 81 14.24 -28.00 -11.23
CA VAL A 81 14.43 -27.09 -10.08
C VAL A 81 13.66 -27.65 -8.88
N LYS A 82 14.22 -27.55 -7.67
CA LYS A 82 13.51 -27.90 -6.42
C LYS A 82 12.51 -26.81 -6.07
N SER A 83 11.35 -27.16 -5.49
CA SER A 83 10.37 -26.15 -5.05
C SER A 83 10.70 -25.58 -3.66
N TRP A 84 11.57 -26.25 -2.90
CA TRP A 84 12.06 -25.80 -1.59
C TRP A 84 13.58 -25.89 -1.49
N PHE A 85 14.17 -24.98 -0.73
CA PHE A 85 15.61 -24.74 -0.66
C PHE A 85 16.06 -24.62 0.79
N ASN A 86 17.33 -24.93 1.07
CA ASN A 86 18.04 -24.31 2.19
C ASN A 86 18.53 -22.92 1.77
N TYR A 87 19.05 -22.15 2.71
CA TYR A 87 19.41 -20.75 2.48
C TYR A 87 20.46 -20.57 1.38
N ASP A 88 21.55 -21.36 1.42
CA ASP A 88 22.64 -21.24 0.45
C ASP A 88 22.22 -21.65 -0.97
N ALA A 89 21.37 -22.68 -1.09
CA ALA A 89 20.79 -23.06 -2.36
C ALA A 89 19.85 -21.98 -2.90
N ALA A 90 19.07 -21.31 -2.03
CA ALA A 90 18.21 -20.20 -2.43
C ALA A 90 19.01 -19.02 -3.00
N LEU A 91 20.08 -18.61 -2.30
CA LEU A 91 20.98 -17.55 -2.78
C LEU A 91 21.67 -17.94 -4.08
N SER A 92 22.12 -19.20 -4.20
CA SER A 92 22.78 -19.70 -5.41
C SER A 92 21.83 -19.75 -6.61
N GLN A 93 20.57 -20.14 -6.39
CA GLN A 93 19.55 -20.15 -7.42
C GLN A 93 19.27 -18.76 -7.97
N ALA A 94 19.23 -17.75 -7.10
CA ALA A 94 19.06 -16.36 -7.52
C ALA A 94 20.28 -15.86 -8.34
N LYS A 95 21.50 -16.16 -7.88
CA LYS A 95 22.74 -15.75 -8.55
C LYS A 95 22.85 -16.27 -9.99
N GLN A 96 22.25 -17.41 -10.29
CA GLN A 96 22.26 -18.03 -11.62
C GLN A 96 21.19 -17.48 -12.57
N ARG A 97 20.23 -16.70 -12.06
CA ARG A 97 19.10 -16.23 -12.85
C ARG A 97 19.37 -14.83 -13.38
N TYR A 98 19.48 -14.73 -14.70
CA TYR A 98 19.63 -13.47 -15.44
C TYR A 98 18.58 -13.40 -16.54
N ASP A 99 17.83 -12.30 -16.58
CA ASP A 99 16.89 -12.01 -17.66
C ASP A 99 17.21 -10.62 -18.22
N ASN A 100 17.43 -10.52 -19.53
CA ASN A 100 17.78 -9.27 -20.24
C ASN A 100 18.97 -8.51 -19.62
N GLY A 101 20.02 -9.24 -19.19
CA GLY A 101 21.24 -8.65 -18.63
C GLY A 101 21.09 -8.14 -17.19
N GLN A 102 19.93 -8.29 -16.55
CA GLN A 102 19.72 -7.94 -15.15
C GLN A 102 19.65 -9.20 -14.28
N GLN A 103 20.40 -9.17 -13.17
CA GLN A 103 20.45 -10.26 -12.21
C GLN A 103 19.24 -10.23 -11.27
N TRP A 104 18.66 -11.40 -11.04
CA TRP A 104 17.65 -11.59 -10.00
C TRP A 104 18.28 -11.86 -8.64
N ARG A 105 17.60 -11.47 -7.56
CA ARG A 105 18.05 -11.73 -6.19
C ARG A 105 16.93 -12.28 -5.32
N VAL A 106 17.33 -12.84 -4.19
CA VAL A 106 16.40 -13.17 -3.09
C VAL A 106 15.96 -11.84 -2.46
N PRO A 107 14.65 -11.64 -2.19
CA PRO A 107 14.15 -10.42 -1.56
C PRO A 107 14.59 -10.34 -0.10
N THR A 108 14.77 -9.13 0.41
CA THR A 108 14.84 -8.88 1.86
C THR A 108 13.47 -9.11 2.51
N ILE A 109 13.43 -9.20 3.84
CA ILE A 109 12.15 -9.31 4.58
C ILE A 109 11.21 -8.16 4.25
N ASN A 110 11.72 -6.92 4.24
CA ASN A 110 10.92 -5.73 3.96
C ASN A 110 10.34 -5.74 2.55
N GLU A 111 11.08 -6.26 1.56
CA GLU A 111 10.60 -6.35 0.18
C GLU A 111 9.51 -7.43 0.04
N LEU A 112 9.74 -8.61 0.60
CA LEU A 112 8.78 -9.71 0.47
C LEU A 112 7.48 -9.43 1.23
N MET A 113 7.54 -8.70 2.34
CA MET A 113 6.35 -8.23 3.06
C MET A 113 5.49 -7.26 2.23
N THR A 114 6.06 -6.56 1.24
CA THR A 114 5.29 -5.60 0.43
C THR A 114 4.26 -6.25 -0.50
N ILE A 115 4.34 -7.57 -0.72
CA ILE A 115 3.40 -8.32 -1.56
C ILE A 115 2.40 -9.15 -0.76
N ILE A 116 2.34 -8.97 0.57
CA ILE A 116 1.39 -9.66 1.45
C ILE A 116 0.03 -8.97 1.40
N GLU A 117 -1.02 -9.67 0.95
CA GLU A 117 -2.38 -9.16 1.03
C GLU A 117 -2.92 -9.42 2.45
N HIS A 118 -2.93 -8.37 3.27
CA HIS A 118 -3.23 -8.47 4.70
C HIS A 118 -4.68 -8.83 5.01
N ARG A 119 -5.58 -8.74 4.02
CA ARG A 119 -6.96 -9.19 4.18
C ARG A 119 -7.15 -10.66 3.90
N CYS A 120 -6.17 -11.33 3.31
CA CYS A 120 -6.31 -12.68 2.84
C CYS A 120 -5.36 -13.64 3.57
N GLU A 121 -5.76 -14.89 3.63
CA GLU A 121 -5.01 -16.01 4.18
C GLU A 121 -5.19 -17.22 3.24
N GLN A 122 -4.22 -18.14 3.28
CA GLN A 122 -4.22 -19.40 2.53
C GLN A 122 -4.41 -19.29 0.99
N PRO A 123 -3.63 -18.49 0.24
CA PRO A 123 -2.45 -17.73 0.68
C PRO A 123 -2.73 -16.23 0.97
N ALA A 124 -1.91 -15.59 1.78
CA ALA A 124 -1.92 -14.14 2.07
C ALA A 124 -1.24 -13.31 0.97
N ILE A 125 -1.69 -13.43 -0.28
CA ILE A 125 -1.11 -12.74 -1.45
C ILE A 125 -2.20 -12.49 -2.50
N ASN A 126 -2.03 -11.50 -3.37
CA ASN A 126 -2.91 -11.35 -4.52
C ASN A 126 -2.72 -12.53 -5.50
N GLU A 127 -3.65 -13.50 -5.49
CA GLU A 127 -3.56 -14.72 -6.31
C GLU A 127 -3.72 -14.47 -7.80
N LYS A 128 -4.36 -13.37 -8.21
CA LYS A 128 -4.45 -13.02 -9.63
C LYS A 128 -3.08 -12.61 -10.17
N ILE A 129 -2.31 -11.89 -9.36
CA ILE A 129 -0.97 -11.43 -9.72
C ILE A 129 0.09 -12.50 -9.49
N PHE A 130 -0.02 -13.26 -8.40
CA PHE A 130 0.93 -14.31 -8.01
C PHE A 130 0.22 -15.67 -7.86
N PRO A 131 -0.26 -16.25 -8.97
CA PRO A 131 -1.12 -17.43 -8.92
C PRO A 131 -0.38 -18.66 -8.42
N ASN A 132 -1.12 -19.55 -7.75
CA ASN A 132 -0.63 -20.82 -7.22
C ASN A 132 0.63 -20.64 -6.33
N THR A 133 0.64 -19.57 -5.53
CA THR A 133 1.65 -19.37 -4.49
C THR A 133 1.40 -20.39 -3.36
N ALA A 134 2.44 -21.10 -2.95
CA ALA A 134 2.30 -22.11 -1.89
C ALA A 134 1.96 -21.46 -0.53
N ASN A 135 1.01 -22.05 0.20
CA ASN A 135 0.69 -21.75 1.62
C ASN A 135 1.82 -22.23 2.54
N ARG A 136 3.00 -21.63 2.39
CA ARG A 136 4.26 -22.02 3.01
C ARG A 136 5.16 -20.80 3.19
N ARG A 137 6.25 -21.01 3.92
CA ARG A 137 7.33 -20.05 4.11
C ARG A 137 8.18 -19.86 2.87
N PHE A 138 8.58 -18.61 2.64
CA PHE A 138 9.50 -18.19 1.59
C PHE A 138 10.74 -17.56 2.22
N TRP A 139 11.91 -17.90 1.69
CA TRP A 139 13.18 -17.31 2.12
C TRP A 139 13.27 -15.83 1.79
N THR A 140 13.87 -15.09 2.71
CA THR A 140 14.38 -13.73 2.49
C THR A 140 15.91 -13.74 2.59
N SER A 141 16.58 -12.71 2.08
CA SER A 141 18.03 -12.51 2.24
C SER A 141 18.41 -11.86 3.58
N SER A 142 17.44 -11.56 4.44
CA SER A 142 17.65 -10.90 5.72
C SER A 142 18.03 -11.93 6.78
N THR A 143 19.16 -11.76 7.44
CA THR A 143 19.65 -12.62 8.52
C THR A 143 19.25 -12.05 9.89
N MET A 144 19.21 -12.88 10.93
CA MET A 144 19.02 -12.36 12.29
C MET A 144 20.29 -11.63 12.75
N ILE A 145 20.11 -10.47 13.37
CA ILE A 145 21.21 -9.65 13.90
C ILE A 145 21.98 -10.43 14.98
N ASP A 146 21.25 -11.04 15.91
CA ASP A 146 21.86 -11.71 17.07
C ASP A 146 22.38 -13.12 16.76
N ASN A 147 22.00 -13.70 15.61
CA ASN A 147 22.43 -15.06 15.25
C ASN A 147 22.40 -15.33 13.73
N ASP A 148 23.56 -15.23 13.09
CA ASP A 148 23.69 -15.45 11.65
C ASP A 148 23.43 -16.91 11.18
N HIS A 149 23.19 -17.86 12.08
CA HIS A 149 22.71 -19.20 11.68
C HIS A 149 21.23 -19.19 11.24
N TYR A 150 20.51 -18.10 11.49
CA TYR A 150 19.10 -17.94 11.18
C TYR A 150 18.88 -16.86 10.11
N ALA A 151 17.90 -17.09 9.25
CA ALA A 151 17.42 -16.12 8.28
C ALA A 151 15.90 -15.96 8.40
N TRP A 152 15.42 -14.77 8.07
CA TRP A 152 14.00 -14.44 8.09
C TRP A 152 13.27 -15.08 6.90
N THR A 153 12.03 -15.45 7.16
CA THR A 153 11.08 -16.01 6.21
C THR A 153 9.75 -15.29 6.35
N VAL A 154 8.98 -15.27 5.27
CA VAL A 154 7.58 -14.83 5.26
C VAL A 154 6.70 -16.03 4.93
N ASP A 155 5.72 -16.32 5.78
CA ASP A 155 4.74 -17.40 5.59
C ASP A 155 3.53 -16.86 4.84
N PHE A 156 3.31 -17.33 3.61
CA PHE A 156 2.11 -16.94 2.85
C PHE A 156 0.86 -17.67 3.32
N SER A 157 0.91 -18.54 4.33
CA SER A 157 -0.32 -19.09 4.91
C SER A 157 -1.16 -18.00 5.58
N ASP A 158 -0.52 -17.04 6.24
CA ASP A 158 -1.16 -16.00 7.07
C ASP A 158 -0.44 -14.63 7.02
N GLY A 159 0.63 -14.51 6.25
CA GLY A 159 1.41 -13.28 6.11
C GLY A 159 2.41 -13.01 7.23
N GLN A 160 2.61 -13.95 8.16
CA GLN A 160 3.52 -13.77 9.30
C GLN A 160 4.99 -13.98 8.94
N THR A 161 5.87 -13.38 9.73
CA THR A 161 7.33 -13.55 9.61
C THR A 161 7.87 -14.50 10.66
N ALA A 162 8.87 -15.32 10.30
CA ALA A 162 9.58 -16.18 11.25
C ALA A 162 11.06 -16.30 10.88
N SER A 163 11.93 -16.46 11.87
CA SER A 163 13.35 -16.77 11.66
C SER A 163 13.60 -18.29 11.71
N ILE A 164 14.28 -18.85 10.71
CA ILE A 164 14.53 -20.29 10.58
C ILE A 164 16.02 -20.56 10.34
N LEU A 165 16.53 -21.69 10.84
CA LEU A 165 17.90 -22.17 10.61
C LEU A 165 18.19 -22.27 9.10
N LYS A 166 19.29 -21.64 8.66
CA LYS A 166 19.73 -21.58 7.26
C LYS A 166 19.95 -22.96 6.62
N THR A 167 20.27 -23.98 7.43
CA THR A 167 20.58 -25.34 6.99
C THR A 167 19.34 -26.16 6.59
N ILE A 168 18.14 -25.75 7.03
CA ILE A 168 16.90 -26.50 6.78
C ILE A 168 16.43 -26.28 5.35
N SER A 169 16.24 -27.37 4.59
CA SER A 169 15.68 -27.32 3.24
C SER A 169 14.16 -27.41 3.26
N SER A 170 13.45 -26.32 3.60
CA SER A 170 11.99 -26.35 3.76
C SER A 170 11.22 -25.15 3.21
N ASN A 171 11.91 -24.11 2.74
CA ASN A 171 11.24 -22.86 2.35
C ASN A 171 11.34 -22.63 0.84
N HIS A 172 10.29 -22.03 0.31
CA HIS A 172 10.16 -21.65 -1.10
C HIS A 172 10.95 -20.37 -1.38
N LEU A 173 11.01 -19.97 -2.65
CA LEU A 173 11.72 -18.77 -3.07
C LEU A 173 10.94 -18.05 -4.16
N ARG A 174 10.96 -16.72 -4.11
CA ARG A 174 10.49 -15.84 -5.18
C ARG A 174 11.60 -14.83 -5.47
N PHE A 175 11.77 -14.47 -6.72
CA PHE A 175 12.83 -13.55 -7.11
C PHE A 175 12.31 -12.13 -7.24
N VAL A 176 13.16 -11.19 -6.85
CA VAL A 176 12.96 -9.77 -7.03
C VAL A 176 14.16 -9.16 -7.76
N ARG A 177 13.92 -8.09 -8.51
CA ARG A 177 14.95 -7.23 -9.07
C ARG A 177 14.47 -5.78 -9.10
N GLY A 178 15.36 -4.91 -9.54
CA GLY A 178 15.14 -3.47 -9.53
C GLY A 178 15.91 -2.83 -8.38
N ASN A 179 16.22 -1.56 -8.58
CA ASN A 179 16.71 -0.72 -7.51
C ASN A 179 15.53 -0.48 -6.59
N ARG A 180 15.75 -0.72 -5.29
CA ARG A 180 14.85 -0.21 -4.27
C ARG A 180 14.56 1.26 -4.60
N LEU A 181 13.40 1.77 -4.24
CA LEU A 181 13.29 3.17 -3.81
C LEU A 181 14.07 3.32 -2.48
N LEU A 182 15.36 2.97 -2.50
CA LEU A 182 16.35 3.58 -1.64
C LEU A 182 16.64 4.90 -2.33
N LEU A 183 16.55 5.99 -1.58
CA LEU A 183 17.13 7.24 -2.06
C LEU A 183 18.64 7.00 -1.98
N ASN A 184 19.22 6.39 -3.03
CA ASN A 184 20.62 5.93 -3.07
C ASN A 184 21.59 7.13 -3.01
N LYS A 185 21.68 7.77 -1.84
CA LYS A 185 22.73 8.69 -1.47
C LYS A 185 23.86 7.85 -0.90
N PRO A 186 25.08 7.91 -1.45
CA PRO A 186 26.23 7.31 -0.78
C PRO A 186 26.40 7.98 0.60
N LYS A 187 26.56 7.15 1.65
CA LYS A 187 26.74 7.65 3.03
C LYS A 187 27.93 8.62 3.08
N THR A 188 27.75 9.79 3.67
CA THR A 188 28.83 10.75 3.93
C THR A 188 29.75 10.20 5.01
N GLU A 189 30.98 10.72 5.09
CA GLU A 189 31.96 10.33 6.11
C GLU A 189 31.42 10.54 7.54
N SER A 190 30.63 11.59 7.76
CA SER A 190 29.93 11.88 9.03
C SER A 190 28.80 10.89 9.36
N GLU A 191 28.10 10.35 8.36
CA GLU A 191 27.07 9.32 8.53
C GLU A 191 27.70 7.95 8.86
N LEU A 192 28.89 7.66 8.30
CA LEU A 192 29.68 6.48 8.62
C LEU A 192 30.27 6.53 10.04
N LEU A 193 30.58 7.73 10.53
CA LEU A 193 31.04 7.97 11.91
C LEU A 193 29.88 8.09 12.92
N GLN A 194 28.64 7.84 12.49
CA GLN A 194 27.39 7.94 13.27
C GLN A 194 27.12 9.32 13.91
N GLU A 195 27.84 10.37 13.55
CA GLU A 195 27.65 11.70 14.13
C GLU A 195 26.31 12.33 13.71
N ASP A 196 25.92 12.12 12.45
CA ASP A 196 24.64 12.56 11.88
C ASP A 196 23.45 11.66 12.26
N LEU A 197 23.71 10.51 12.90
CA LEU A 197 22.69 9.55 13.34
C LEU A 197 22.18 9.83 14.75
N LYS A 198 22.86 10.69 15.53
CA LYS A 198 22.48 11.06 16.89
C LYS A 198 21.01 11.52 17.03
N PRO A 199 20.44 12.33 16.12
CA PRO A 199 19.03 12.74 16.21
C PRO A 199 18.03 11.59 16.03
N TRP A 200 18.46 10.47 15.45
CA TRP A 200 17.65 9.30 15.13
C TRP A 200 17.87 8.14 16.11
N ASN A 201 18.79 8.29 17.08
CA ASN A 201 19.01 7.30 18.13
C ASN A 201 17.97 7.44 19.26
N ASP A 202 16.70 7.24 18.90
CA ASP A 202 15.53 7.40 19.77
C ASP A 202 14.87 6.07 20.14
N GLY A 203 15.46 4.94 19.73
CA GLY A 203 14.92 3.59 19.93
C GLY A 203 13.75 3.24 19.01
N ILE A 204 13.38 4.13 18.09
CA ILE A 204 12.30 3.93 17.11
C ILE A 204 12.89 3.69 15.72
N HIS A 205 13.97 4.40 15.36
CA HIS A 205 14.56 4.33 14.03
C HIS A 205 15.71 3.30 13.92
N ASP A 206 15.75 2.57 12.80
CA ASP A 206 16.84 1.67 12.43
C ASP A 206 18.06 2.47 11.96
N LEU A 207 19.10 2.55 12.80
CA LEU A 207 20.33 3.30 12.53
C LEU A 207 21.16 2.72 11.37
N GLU A 208 20.95 1.45 11.03
CA GLU A 208 21.65 0.81 9.90
C GLU A 208 20.97 1.09 8.57
N ASN A 209 19.75 1.65 8.59
CA ASN A 209 19.00 1.98 7.38
C ASN A 209 19.79 2.99 6.53
N PRO A 210 20.20 2.63 5.30
CA PRO A 210 20.98 3.51 4.43
C PRO A 210 20.23 4.78 4.02
N ASP A 211 18.90 4.81 4.13
CA ASP A 211 18.09 5.98 3.77
C ASP A 211 17.86 6.95 4.95
N LEU A 212 18.26 6.61 6.17
CA LEU A 212 17.82 7.31 7.40
C LEU A 212 18.12 8.82 7.36
N THR A 213 19.24 9.19 6.75
CA THR A 213 19.71 10.58 6.65
C THR A 213 19.39 11.22 5.30
N THR A 214 18.70 10.51 4.41
CA THR A 214 18.41 11.00 3.07
C THR A 214 17.25 11.99 3.06
N LEU A 215 16.33 11.85 4.01
CA LEU A 215 15.24 12.79 4.23
C LEU A 215 15.55 13.71 5.41
N LEU A 216 15.08 14.95 5.32
CA LEU A 216 15.20 15.91 6.41
C LEU A 216 14.42 15.38 7.64
N PRO A 217 15.02 15.36 8.85
CA PRO A 217 14.31 14.95 10.05
C PRO A 217 13.07 15.82 10.27
N TYR A 218 11.94 15.20 10.66
CA TYR A 218 10.66 15.91 10.85
C TYR A 218 10.83 17.14 11.75
N LYS A 219 11.56 17.02 12.86
CA LYS A 219 11.80 18.14 13.79
C LYS A 219 12.51 19.32 13.12
N ARG A 220 13.48 19.08 12.23
CA ARG A 220 14.14 20.15 11.48
C ARG A 220 13.24 20.75 10.40
N LEU A 221 12.41 19.92 9.77
CA LEU A 221 11.43 20.37 8.78
C LEU A 221 10.43 21.34 9.41
N ILE A 222 9.84 21.00 10.56
CA ILE A 222 8.82 21.85 11.20
C ILE A 222 9.37 23.16 11.76
N ASP A 223 10.68 23.27 11.98
CA ASP A 223 11.32 24.50 12.45
C ASP A 223 11.40 25.57 11.35
N ILE A 224 11.41 25.16 10.08
CA ILE A 224 11.54 26.07 8.92
C ILE A 224 10.20 26.36 8.22
N LEU A 225 9.14 25.61 8.53
CA LEU A 225 7.84 25.77 7.89
C LEU A 225 6.96 26.78 8.66
N PRO A 226 6.08 27.50 7.95
CA PRO A 226 4.98 28.24 8.57
C PRO A 226 4.18 27.34 9.53
N LYS A 227 3.76 27.91 10.67
CA LYS A 227 2.99 27.20 11.68
C LYS A 227 1.58 27.78 11.78
N ASP A 228 0.62 26.91 12.07
CA ASP A 228 -0.75 27.30 12.37
C ASP A 228 -0.89 27.81 13.82
N SER A 229 -2.10 28.23 14.19
CA SER A 229 -2.44 28.70 15.54
C SER A 229 -2.19 27.67 16.65
N SER A 230 -2.12 26.38 16.29
CA SER A 230 -1.85 25.27 17.22
C SER A 230 -0.35 24.92 17.27
N GLY A 231 0.50 25.65 16.55
CA GLY A 231 1.94 25.44 16.52
C GLY A 231 2.38 24.27 15.62
N HIS A 232 1.47 23.68 14.85
CA HIS A 232 1.77 22.62 13.88
C HIS A 232 2.07 23.20 12.49
N PRO A 233 2.75 22.48 11.59
CA PRO A 233 3.00 22.96 10.24
C PRO A 233 1.71 23.31 9.50
N ASP A 234 1.66 24.52 8.93
CA ASP A 234 0.61 24.90 8.00
C ASP A 234 1.01 24.49 6.58
N TRP A 235 0.56 23.31 6.17
CA TRP A 235 0.83 22.76 4.85
C TRP A 235 0.28 23.62 3.71
N ALA A 236 -0.88 24.26 3.92
CA ALA A 236 -1.50 25.11 2.91
C ALA A 236 -0.66 26.39 2.70
N GLU A 237 -0.26 27.03 3.79
CA GLU A 237 0.61 28.20 3.71
C GLU A 237 2.01 27.85 3.18
N SER A 238 2.53 26.68 3.53
CA SER A 238 3.80 26.17 3.02
C SER A 238 3.79 26.04 1.48
N LEU A 239 2.67 25.63 0.89
CA LEU A 239 2.49 25.58 -0.56
C LEU A 239 2.31 26.98 -1.16
N ASN A 240 1.45 27.80 -0.57
CA ASN A 240 1.13 29.14 -1.08
C ASN A 240 2.34 30.08 -1.08
N SER A 241 3.18 30.01 -0.05
CA SER A 241 4.42 30.78 0.08
C SER A 241 5.61 30.18 -0.69
N ASN A 242 5.42 29.02 -1.34
CA ASN A 242 6.49 28.22 -1.96
C ASN A 242 7.62 27.79 -0.98
N ALA A 243 7.34 27.71 0.33
CA ALA A 243 8.25 27.12 1.31
C ALA A 243 8.53 25.64 1.02
N ILE A 244 7.56 24.94 0.42
CA ILE A 244 7.72 23.60 -0.14
C ILE A 244 7.36 23.58 -1.63
N LYS A 245 8.05 22.72 -2.39
CA LYS A 245 7.80 22.49 -3.82
C LYS A 245 7.66 20.99 -4.06
N PRO A 246 6.48 20.43 -3.78
CA PRO A 246 6.31 18.99 -3.93
C PRO A 246 6.43 18.57 -5.40
N ARG A 247 6.90 17.34 -5.61
CA ARG A 247 6.86 16.71 -6.94
C ARG A 247 5.41 16.35 -7.28
N ALA A 248 5.02 16.59 -8.53
CA ALA A 248 3.70 16.22 -9.03
C ALA A 248 3.48 14.71 -9.09
N ASN A 249 4.55 13.94 -9.33
CA ASN A 249 4.53 12.48 -9.29
C ASN A 249 5.90 11.93 -8.85
N VAL A 250 5.98 10.60 -8.73
CA VAL A 250 7.19 9.89 -8.29
C VAL A 250 8.33 9.96 -9.33
N LEU A 251 7.99 10.17 -10.61
CA LEU A 251 8.91 10.19 -11.75
C LEU A 251 9.22 11.64 -12.16
N ALA A 252 10.25 12.23 -11.54
CA ALA A 252 10.59 13.65 -11.70
C ALA A 252 10.79 14.12 -13.16
N GLU A 253 11.16 13.22 -14.07
CA GLU A 253 11.42 13.51 -15.50
C GLU A 253 10.15 13.63 -16.35
N GLN A 254 9.00 13.18 -15.83
CA GLN A 254 7.69 13.22 -16.49
C GLN A 254 6.68 13.94 -15.60
N ALA A 255 7.11 15.00 -14.92
CA ALA A 255 6.25 15.77 -14.04
C ALA A 255 5.15 16.46 -14.86
N GLU A 256 3.99 15.80 -14.98
CA GLU A 256 2.76 16.46 -15.38
C GLU A 256 2.50 17.61 -14.41
N GLN A 257 2.11 18.77 -14.94
CA GLN A 257 1.79 19.91 -14.10
C GLN A 257 0.49 19.63 -13.34
N MET A 258 0.50 19.84 -12.02
CA MET A 258 -0.72 19.75 -11.22
C MET A 258 -1.76 20.74 -11.74
N VAL A 259 -2.99 20.27 -11.93
CA VAL A 259 -4.12 21.11 -12.32
C VAL A 259 -4.67 21.80 -11.09
N VAL A 260 -4.37 23.09 -10.94
CA VAL A 260 -4.91 23.90 -9.84
C VAL A 260 -6.27 24.46 -10.22
N TRP A 261 -7.30 24.06 -9.48
CA TRP A 261 -8.67 24.49 -9.71
C TRP A 261 -9.13 25.49 -8.63
N GLN A 262 -9.56 26.67 -9.07
CA GLN A 262 -10.02 27.76 -8.21
C GLN A 262 -11.54 27.78 -8.16
N HIS A 263 -12.13 26.91 -7.34
CA HIS A 263 -13.55 26.87 -7.07
C HIS A 263 -13.78 26.55 -5.60
N ASP A 264 -14.66 27.30 -4.94
CA ASP A 264 -14.93 27.13 -3.53
C ASP A 264 -16.34 26.57 -3.33
N ILE A 265 -16.46 25.55 -2.49
CA ILE A 265 -17.74 24.98 -2.07
C ILE A 265 -18.06 25.49 -0.67
N LEU A 266 -19.29 25.97 -0.50
CA LEU A 266 -19.80 26.45 0.79
C LEU A 266 -20.88 25.49 1.33
N TYR A 267 -20.58 24.83 2.44
CA TYR A 267 -21.54 24.00 3.16
C TYR A 267 -22.23 24.83 4.24
N LYS A 268 -23.54 25.03 4.06
CA LYS A 268 -24.37 25.87 4.93
C LYS A 268 -25.13 25.09 6.01
N ASP A 269 -25.16 23.76 5.92
CA ASP A 269 -25.87 22.90 6.88
C ASP A 269 -24.98 22.57 8.09
N THR A 270 -24.65 23.61 8.87
CA THR A 270 -23.72 23.54 10.00
C THR A 270 -24.39 23.84 11.34
N ALA A 271 -25.72 23.77 11.39
CA ALA A 271 -26.55 24.14 12.53
C ALA A 271 -26.21 25.53 13.08
N THR A 272 -25.53 25.62 14.24
CA THR A 272 -25.13 26.89 14.88
C THR A 272 -23.67 27.26 14.66
N MET A 273 -22.85 26.34 14.14
CA MET A 273 -21.45 26.60 13.82
C MET A 273 -21.36 27.43 12.53
N PRO A 274 -20.32 28.28 12.35
CA PRO A 274 -20.09 28.97 11.09
C PRO A 274 -20.14 28.01 9.89
N TRP A 275 -20.49 28.52 8.71
CA TRP A 275 -20.48 27.75 7.48
C TRP A 275 -19.07 27.23 7.17
N VAL A 276 -19.03 26.07 6.49
CA VAL A 276 -17.78 25.42 6.10
C VAL A 276 -17.42 25.83 4.69
N LEU A 277 -16.20 26.36 4.52
CA LEU A 277 -15.62 26.68 3.22
C LEU A 277 -14.63 25.58 2.82
N PHE A 278 -14.85 25.00 1.65
CA PHE A 278 -13.92 24.06 1.02
C PHE A 278 -13.31 24.68 -0.24
N PRO A 279 -12.02 25.07 -0.21
CA PRO A 279 -11.35 25.62 -1.39
C PRO A 279 -10.67 24.52 -2.22
N HIS A 280 -11.08 24.34 -3.48
CA HIS A 280 -10.41 23.39 -4.38
C HIS A 280 -8.95 23.79 -4.62
N LYS A 281 -8.62 25.08 -4.60
CA LYS A 281 -7.26 25.55 -4.91
C LYS A 281 -6.23 24.89 -3.99
N THR A 282 -6.48 24.92 -2.68
CA THR A 282 -5.59 24.35 -1.67
C THR A 282 -5.44 22.84 -1.83
N HIS A 283 -6.51 22.15 -2.24
CA HIS A 283 -6.50 20.69 -2.38
C HIS A 283 -5.91 20.25 -3.72
N SER A 284 -6.12 21.00 -4.79
CA SER A 284 -5.68 20.68 -6.16
C SER A 284 -4.24 21.10 -6.46
N GLN A 285 -3.62 21.89 -5.57
CA GLN A 285 -2.19 22.24 -5.66
C GLN A 285 -1.27 21.02 -5.60
N TRP A 286 -1.67 19.95 -4.89
CA TRP A 286 -0.88 18.73 -4.77
C TRP A 286 -1.68 17.42 -4.85
N LEU A 287 -3.00 17.48 -5.00
CA LEU A 287 -3.85 16.31 -5.25
C LEU A 287 -4.48 16.40 -6.63
N ALA A 288 -4.57 15.27 -7.32
CA ALA A 288 -5.29 15.14 -8.57
C ALA A 288 -6.80 14.97 -8.31
N CYS A 289 -7.63 15.29 -9.30
CA CYS A 289 -9.09 15.14 -9.20
C CYS A 289 -9.50 13.71 -8.78
N ALA A 290 -8.81 12.70 -9.31
CA ALA A 290 -9.05 11.28 -9.04
C ALA A 290 -8.74 10.86 -7.59
N ASN A 291 -8.04 11.69 -6.79
CA ASN A 291 -7.84 11.42 -5.38
C ASN A 291 -9.12 11.63 -4.57
N CYS A 292 -10.07 12.41 -5.08
CA CYS A 292 -11.31 12.75 -4.40
C CYS A 292 -12.54 12.25 -5.14
N HIS A 293 -12.54 12.37 -6.47
CA HIS A 293 -13.68 12.09 -7.33
C HIS A 293 -13.51 10.77 -8.10
N ASP A 294 -14.53 9.91 -8.19
CA ASP A 294 -15.85 9.99 -7.54
C ASP A 294 -15.94 9.16 -6.25
N ALA A 295 -14.81 8.65 -5.76
CA ALA A 295 -14.77 7.70 -4.65
C ALA A 295 -15.17 8.30 -3.29
N ILE A 296 -14.83 9.57 -3.05
CA ILE A 296 -15.11 10.26 -1.78
C ILE A 296 -16.22 11.29 -1.97
N PHE A 297 -16.19 12.03 -3.07
CA PHE A 297 -17.19 13.04 -3.40
C PHE A 297 -17.66 12.83 -4.83
N ASN A 298 -18.96 12.95 -5.09
CA ASN A 298 -19.49 12.85 -6.44
C ASN A 298 -19.21 14.13 -7.23
N SER A 299 -18.78 14.00 -8.49
CA SER A 299 -18.53 15.11 -9.40
C SER A 299 -19.80 15.68 -10.06
N ASP A 300 -20.92 14.96 -9.98
CA ASP A 300 -22.22 15.35 -10.55
C ASP A 300 -22.98 16.41 -9.72
N GLY A 301 -22.46 16.76 -8.55
CA GLY A 301 -23.05 17.76 -7.65
C GLY A 301 -24.14 17.20 -6.74
N GLU A 302 -24.37 15.88 -6.72
CA GLU A 302 -25.20 15.26 -5.68
C GLU A 302 -24.57 15.45 -4.32
N ARG A 303 -25.36 16.00 -3.37
CA ARG A 303 -24.86 16.35 -2.05
C ARG A 303 -24.74 15.09 -1.21
N ALA A 304 -23.51 14.65 -0.97
CA ALA A 304 -23.23 13.61 0.01
C ALA A 304 -23.70 14.06 1.40
N ASP A 305 -24.24 13.14 2.20
CA ASP A 305 -24.57 13.40 3.60
C ASP A 305 -23.26 13.49 4.41
N ILE A 306 -22.75 14.72 4.51
CA ILE A 306 -21.50 15.04 5.20
C ILE A 306 -21.83 15.53 6.60
N SER A 307 -21.81 14.61 7.56
CA SER A 307 -21.91 14.93 8.98
C SER A 307 -20.56 14.85 9.67
N MET A 308 -20.40 15.56 10.80
CA MET A 308 -19.20 15.39 11.64
C MET A 308 -19.03 13.96 12.13
N SER A 309 -20.11 13.22 12.37
CA SER A 309 -20.04 11.79 12.71
C SER A 309 -19.42 10.96 11.59
N SER A 310 -19.79 11.23 10.33
CA SER A 310 -19.20 10.60 9.15
C SER A 310 -17.72 10.97 8.99
N ILE A 311 -17.36 12.21 9.27
CA ILE A 311 -15.96 12.67 9.26
C ILE A 311 -15.13 11.96 10.34
N TYR A 312 -15.63 11.83 11.57
CA TYR A 312 -14.92 11.14 12.64
C TYR A 312 -14.72 9.64 12.37
N THR A 313 -15.59 9.00 11.59
CA THR A 313 -15.43 7.59 11.18
C THR A 313 -14.54 7.41 9.96
N GLY A 314 -13.95 8.49 9.42
CA GLY A 314 -12.95 8.45 8.35
C GLY A 314 -13.51 8.60 6.93
N ASN A 315 -14.78 9.01 6.80
CA ASN A 315 -15.39 9.31 5.50
C ASN A 315 -15.26 10.81 5.16
N HIS A 316 -15.50 11.15 3.89
CA HIS A 316 -15.47 12.54 3.39
C HIS A 316 -14.17 13.26 3.75
N CYS A 317 -14.23 14.40 4.45
CA CYS A 317 -13.05 15.13 4.92
C CYS A 317 -12.15 14.27 5.82
N GLY A 318 -12.74 13.34 6.59
CA GLY A 318 -12.04 12.43 7.51
C GLY A 318 -11.23 11.34 6.81
N SER A 319 -11.38 11.18 5.50
CA SER A 319 -10.53 10.28 4.72
C SER A 319 -9.06 10.74 4.75
N CYS A 320 -8.83 12.05 4.91
CA CYS A 320 -7.49 12.65 4.98
C CYS A 320 -7.20 13.39 6.30
N HIS A 321 -8.13 14.23 6.78
CA HIS A 321 -7.92 15.05 7.98
C HIS A 321 -7.84 14.18 9.24
N GLY A 322 -6.75 14.31 10.00
CA GLY A 322 -6.43 13.45 11.15
C GLY A 322 -5.54 12.24 10.83
N LYS A 323 -5.29 11.95 9.54
CA LYS A 323 -4.34 10.90 9.09
C LYS A 323 -3.12 11.50 8.40
N VAL A 324 -3.37 12.31 7.37
CA VAL A 324 -2.34 12.89 6.48
C VAL A 324 -2.46 14.41 6.35
N ALA A 325 -3.48 15.00 6.98
CA ALA A 325 -3.70 16.44 7.10
C ALA A 325 -4.06 16.81 8.55
N PHE A 326 -4.24 18.10 8.82
CA PHE A 326 -4.51 18.60 10.18
C PHE A 326 -5.74 17.94 10.83
N ASN A 327 -5.78 17.97 12.15
CA ASN A 327 -6.79 17.28 12.95
C ASN A 327 -8.19 17.91 12.79
N VAL A 328 -9.22 17.06 12.64
CA VAL A 328 -10.63 17.45 12.55
C VAL A 328 -11.19 18.18 13.79
N HIS A 329 -10.45 18.19 14.91
CA HIS A 329 -10.82 18.93 16.12
C HIS A 329 -10.48 20.43 16.05
N THR A 330 -9.76 20.87 15.02
CA THR A 330 -9.47 22.30 14.76
C THR A 330 -10.61 22.93 13.95
N CYS A 331 -11.77 23.08 14.60
CA CYS A 331 -13.06 23.42 13.99
C CYS A 331 -13.00 24.65 13.06
N GLU A 332 -12.28 25.68 13.48
CA GLU A 332 -12.18 26.98 12.81
C GLU A 332 -11.51 26.92 11.44
N ARG A 333 -10.72 25.87 11.15
CA ARG A 333 -10.09 25.70 9.84
C ARG A 333 -11.09 25.32 8.76
N CYS A 334 -12.20 24.70 9.14
CA CYS A 334 -13.29 24.35 8.23
C CYS A 334 -14.43 25.36 8.37
N HIS A 335 -14.90 25.59 9.60
CA HIS A 335 -15.98 26.51 9.96
C HIS A 335 -15.49 27.96 9.97
N SER A 336 -15.15 28.47 8.79
CA SER A 336 -14.44 29.75 8.62
C SER A 336 -15.31 30.89 8.08
N VAL A 337 -16.55 30.58 7.63
CA VAL A 337 -17.44 31.58 7.05
C VAL A 337 -18.61 31.84 8.00
N PRO A 338 -18.75 33.05 8.57
CA PRO A 338 -19.91 33.39 9.40
C PRO A 338 -21.23 33.19 8.65
N HIS A 339 -22.31 32.92 9.38
CA HIS A 339 -23.64 32.93 8.79
C HIS A 339 -23.99 34.34 8.30
N GLU A 340 -24.66 34.43 7.15
CA GLU A 340 -25.26 35.70 6.73
C GLU A 340 -26.23 36.18 7.84
N ASN A 341 -25.97 37.37 8.39
CA ASN A 341 -26.66 38.06 9.51
C ASN A 341 -26.16 37.85 10.95
N VAL A 342 -24.92 37.45 11.18
CA VAL A 342 -24.27 37.68 12.49
C VAL A 342 -23.30 38.85 12.38
N GLY A 343 -23.85 40.07 12.49
CA GLY A 343 -23.04 41.26 12.72
C GLY A 343 -22.14 41.04 13.94
N SER A 344 -20.96 41.66 13.95
CA SER A 344 -19.89 41.50 14.93
C SER A 344 -20.24 41.92 16.38
N ASN A 345 -21.52 41.98 16.74
CA ASN A 345 -22.06 42.16 18.07
C ASN A 345 -23.48 41.55 18.17
N GLY A 346 -23.59 40.22 18.11
CA GLY A 346 -24.62 39.41 18.80
C GLY A 346 -26.11 39.84 18.81
N LEU A 347 -26.60 40.66 17.88
CA LEU A 347 -28.01 41.09 17.83
C LEU A 347 -28.57 40.83 16.43
N ARG A 348 -29.61 39.98 16.37
CA ARG A 348 -30.40 39.66 15.18
C ARG A 348 -30.93 40.96 14.57
N MET A 349 -30.56 41.25 13.33
CA MET A 349 -31.32 42.16 12.48
C MET A 349 -32.62 41.45 12.11
N LEU A 350 -33.73 41.91 12.70
CA LEU A 350 -35.06 41.57 12.21
C LEU A 350 -35.23 42.16 10.82
N GLU A 351 -35.74 41.34 9.92
CA GLU A 351 -36.12 41.68 8.55
C GLU A 351 -36.98 42.95 8.51
N SER A 352 -36.73 43.81 7.53
CA SER A 352 -37.66 44.88 7.16
C SER A 352 -38.08 44.69 5.71
N ASN A 353 -39.38 44.43 5.56
CA ASN A 353 -40.29 44.48 4.40
C ASN A 353 -39.74 44.67 2.99
#